data_AF-W6TSD9-F1
#
_entry.id   AF-W6TSD9-F1
#
_cell.length_a   1.000
_cell.length_b   1.000
_cell.length_c   1.000
_cell.angle_alpha   90.00
_cell.angle_beta   90.00
_cell.angle_gamma   90.00
#
_symmetry.space_group_name_H-M   'P 1'
#
loop_
_entity.id
_entity.type
_entity.pdbx_description
1 polymer ?
#
loop_
_entity_poly.entity_id
_entity_poly.type
_entity_poly.pdbx_seq_one_letter_code
_entity_poly.pdbx_strand_id
1 'polypeptide(L)'
;MFLLQERYQLFNTENINNFRDDIMTSKEVIVVPYSSDWASVFEKLSSIFNKQLKDYIIGIEHVGSTSVQGLAAKPIIDLDLVIKDKSNFKEIIRILKGLGYNYLGEMGIVSRDAFERMSDLSPADGSGKQWPRHHLYVCTQDGIGLKNHIRFRDYLRSHPEIVIEYGTLKTELAKKYPFDIDSYIDGKTDFIISILAKNGFDDEILQNIKQQNIASKNASIKPH
;
A
#
# COMPACT_ATOMS: atom_id res chain seq x y z
N MET A 1 -6.46 -1.39 -43.39
CA MET A 1 -6.75 -2.16 -42.17
C MET A 1 -5.87 -1.62 -41.05
N PHE A 2 -6.12 -0.35 -40.76
CA PHE A 2 -5.44 0.53 -39.82
C PHE A 2 -6.51 0.96 -38.82
N LEU A 3 -6.12 1.24 -37.58
CA LEU A 3 -6.62 2.30 -36.69
C LEU A 3 -6.52 1.83 -35.24
N LEU A 4 -5.54 2.38 -34.53
CA LEU A 4 -5.74 3.09 -33.25
C LEU A 4 -4.38 3.61 -32.78
N GLN A 5 -3.88 4.59 -33.54
CA GLN A 5 -2.75 5.44 -33.16
C GLN A 5 -3.17 6.88 -33.47
N GLU A 6 -4.12 7.42 -32.69
CA GLU A 6 -4.53 8.82 -32.76
C GLU A 6 -5.43 9.19 -31.56
N ARG A 7 -4.82 9.58 -30.42
CA ARG A 7 -5.37 10.49 -29.40
C ARG A 7 -4.27 11.07 -28.51
N TYR A 8 -3.16 11.49 -29.12
CA TYR A 8 -2.12 12.30 -28.48
C TYR A 8 -2.00 13.63 -29.23
N GLN A 9 -2.86 14.57 -28.88
CA GLN A 9 -2.67 16.03 -28.95
C GLN A 9 -4.04 16.70 -28.74
N LEU A 10 -4.03 17.83 -28.04
CA LEU A 10 -5.18 18.59 -27.51
C LEU A 10 -5.67 18.14 -26.12
N PHE A 11 -4.82 18.31 -25.11
CA PHE A 11 -5.33 18.76 -23.81
C PHE A 11 -4.45 19.89 -23.28
N ASN A 12 -5.06 21.09 -23.24
CA ASN A 12 -4.55 22.25 -22.53
C ASN A 12 -4.25 21.87 -21.07
N THR A 13 -3.22 22.51 -20.51
CA THR A 13 -2.62 22.29 -19.19
C THR A 13 -3.56 22.44 -17.98
N GLU A 14 -4.84 22.72 -18.20
CA GLU A 14 -5.87 22.85 -17.15
C GLU A 14 -6.72 21.57 -16.97
N ASN A 15 -6.67 20.62 -17.92
CA ASN A 15 -7.53 19.40 -17.88
C ASN A 15 -6.89 18.15 -17.25
N ILE A 16 -5.62 18.23 -16.83
CA ILE A 16 -4.93 17.09 -16.17
C ILE A 16 -5.41 16.91 -14.72
N ASN A 17 -5.88 17.98 -14.08
CA ASN A 17 -6.39 17.92 -12.71
C ASN A 17 -7.77 17.24 -12.66
N ASN A 18 -8.68 17.58 -13.59
CA ASN A 18 -10.02 16.97 -13.63
C ASN A 18 -10.01 15.47 -13.96
N PHE A 19 -9.08 15.00 -14.82
CA PHE A 19 -8.97 13.57 -15.13
C PHE A 19 -8.39 12.75 -13.97
N ARG A 20 -7.56 13.38 -13.13
CA ARG A 20 -7.06 12.77 -11.89
C ARG A 20 -8.15 12.68 -10.84
N ASP A 21 -8.98 13.71 -10.70
CA ASP A 21 -10.01 13.76 -9.67
C ASP A 21 -11.17 12.75 -9.92
N ASP A 22 -11.56 12.51 -11.18
CA ASP A 22 -12.61 11.54 -11.54
C ASP A 22 -12.16 10.07 -11.37
N ILE A 23 -10.89 9.79 -11.62
CA ILE A 23 -10.26 8.50 -11.27
C ILE A 23 -10.17 8.32 -9.75
N MET A 24 -10.06 9.41 -9.00
CA MET A 24 -9.79 9.38 -7.57
C MET A 24 -11.04 9.17 -6.71
N THR A 25 -12.26 9.28 -7.25
CA THR A 25 -13.49 8.89 -6.51
C THR A 25 -14.01 7.50 -6.90
N SER A 26 -13.44 6.86 -7.91
CA SER A 26 -13.97 5.60 -8.43
C SER A 26 -13.54 4.40 -7.57
N LYS A 27 -14.44 3.40 -7.45
CA LYS A 27 -14.15 2.05 -6.95
C LYS A 27 -13.20 1.27 -7.87
N GLU A 28 -12.51 1.94 -8.80
CA GLU A 28 -11.77 1.29 -9.86
C GLU A 28 -10.38 0.84 -9.41
N VAL A 29 -10.00 -0.35 -9.85
CA VAL A 29 -8.68 -0.93 -9.66
C VAL A 29 -7.79 -0.46 -10.81
N ILE A 30 -7.01 0.59 -10.55
CA ILE A 30 -6.11 1.17 -11.56
C ILE A 30 -4.66 0.82 -11.22
N VAL A 31 -3.98 0.23 -12.20
CA VAL A 31 -2.54 -0.09 -12.13
C VAL A 31 -1.82 0.77 -13.17
N VAL A 32 -0.84 1.55 -12.70
CA VAL A 32 -0.04 2.45 -13.53
C VAL A 32 1.42 1.99 -13.60
N PRO A 33 2.17 2.39 -14.65
CA PRO A 33 3.62 2.19 -14.68
C PRO A 33 4.31 2.77 -13.45
N TYR A 34 5.47 2.23 -13.12
CA TYR A 34 6.29 2.73 -12.01
C TYR A 34 6.58 4.23 -12.17
N SER A 35 6.51 4.97 -11.06
CA SER A 35 6.94 6.36 -10.97
C SER A 35 8.02 6.54 -9.90
N SER A 36 9.10 7.23 -10.26
CA SER A 36 10.15 7.62 -9.31
C SER A 36 9.64 8.57 -8.21
N ASP A 37 8.52 9.25 -8.44
CA ASP A 37 7.92 10.16 -7.47
C ASP A 37 7.46 9.43 -6.20
N TRP A 38 7.16 8.12 -6.29
CA TRP A 38 6.73 7.34 -5.13
C TRP A 38 7.77 7.32 -4.02
N ALA A 39 9.06 7.24 -4.37
CA ALA A 39 10.14 7.35 -3.40
C ALA A 39 10.17 8.76 -2.76
N SER A 40 10.04 9.81 -3.57
CA SER A 40 9.99 11.20 -3.05
C SER A 40 8.80 11.44 -2.12
N VAL A 41 7.63 10.87 -2.44
CA VAL A 41 6.44 10.95 -1.59
C VAL A 41 6.66 10.21 -0.28
N PHE A 42 7.21 8.98 -0.33
CA PHE A 42 7.56 8.23 0.85
C PHE A 42 8.51 9.01 1.77
N GLU A 43 9.60 9.57 1.23
CA GLU A 43 10.59 10.33 2.03
C GLU A 43 9.94 11.52 2.76
N LYS A 44 9.02 12.22 2.09
CA LYS A 44 8.28 13.34 2.69
C LYS A 44 7.35 12.88 3.82
N LEU A 45 6.63 11.77 3.62
CA LEU A 45 5.78 11.17 4.66
C LEU A 45 6.63 10.68 5.84
N SER A 46 7.69 9.93 5.55
CA SER A 46 8.66 9.39 6.52
C SER A 46 9.25 10.50 7.40
N SER A 47 9.63 11.64 6.81
CA SER A 47 10.15 12.79 7.55
C SER A 47 9.16 13.33 8.58
N ILE A 48 7.86 13.39 8.26
CA ILE A 48 6.82 13.86 9.18
C ILE A 48 6.66 12.90 10.35
N PHE A 49 6.52 11.60 10.06
CA PHE A 49 6.38 10.60 11.11
C PHE A 49 7.63 10.53 11.99
N ASN A 50 8.83 10.53 11.40
CA ASN A 50 10.08 10.57 12.16
C ASN A 50 10.13 11.80 13.08
N LYS A 51 9.77 12.98 12.60
CA LYS A 51 9.76 14.20 13.44
C LYS A 51 8.84 14.07 14.65
N GLN A 52 7.66 13.47 14.47
CA GLN A 52 6.61 13.41 15.50
C GLN A 52 6.73 12.18 16.41
N LEU A 53 7.36 11.11 15.94
CA LEU A 53 7.41 9.81 16.60
C LEU A 53 8.82 9.30 16.87
N LYS A 54 9.88 10.11 16.70
CA LYS A 54 11.30 9.72 16.86
C LYS A 54 11.60 8.93 18.15
N ASP A 55 10.89 9.21 19.24
CA ASP A 55 11.14 8.59 20.54
C ASP A 55 10.34 7.28 20.73
N TYR A 56 9.49 6.93 19.77
CA TYR A 56 8.56 5.80 19.81
C TYR A 56 8.79 4.76 18.71
N ILE A 57 9.34 5.16 17.56
CA ILE A 57 9.64 4.28 16.44
C ILE A 57 11.14 4.02 16.34
N ILE A 58 11.50 2.83 15.87
CA ILE A 58 12.88 2.43 15.58
C ILE A 58 13.19 2.46 14.08
N GLY A 59 12.17 2.67 13.24
CA GLY A 59 12.33 2.75 11.79
C GLY A 59 11.02 3.01 11.08
N ILE A 60 11.12 3.33 9.78
CA ILE A 60 10.00 3.48 8.86
C ILE A 60 10.36 2.76 7.57
N GLU A 61 9.52 1.83 7.14
CA GLU A 61 9.75 1.06 5.93
C GLU A 61 8.79 1.49 4.82
N HIS A 62 9.35 1.79 3.63
CA HIS A 62 8.56 1.84 2.40
C HIS A 62 8.33 0.41 1.95
N VAL A 63 7.07 -0.01 1.95
CA VAL A 63 6.68 -1.37 1.60
C VAL A 63 5.67 -1.38 0.46
N GLY A 64 5.13 -2.55 0.13
CA GLY A 64 4.18 -2.70 -0.96
C GLY A 64 4.81 -2.48 -2.34
N SER A 65 3.97 -2.45 -3.38
CA SER A 65 4.47 -2.42 -4.76
C SER A 65 5.16 -1.12 -5.14
N THR A 66 4.77 0.01 -4.54
CA THR A 66 5.35 1.33 -4.87
C THR A 66 6.79 1.50 -4.35
N SER A 67 7.24 0.61 -3.45
CA SER A 67 8.61 0.55 -2.95
C SER A 67 9.59 -0.18 -3.87
N VAL A 68 9.10 -0.79 -4.96
CA VAL A 68 9.90 -1.60 -5.89
C VAL A 68 10.07 -0.87 -7.21
N GLN A 69 11.31 -0.54 -7.56
CA GLN A 69 11.63 0.14 -8.81
C GLN A 69 11.20 -0.70 -10.03
N GLY A 70 10.56 -0.05 -11.00
CA GLY A 70 10.09 -0.69 -12.23
C GLY A 70 8.77 -1.46 -12.10
N LEU A 71 8.24 -1.66 -10.89
CA LEU A 71 7.00 -2.40 -10.68
C LEU A 71 5.76 -1.52 -10.93
N ALA A 72 4.94 -1.91 -11.92
CA ALA A 72 3.62 -1.31 -12.11
C ALA A 72 2.73 -1.54 -10.87
N ALA A 73 1.98 -0.54 -10.42
CA ALA A 73 1.25 -0.62 -9.15
C ALA A 73 0.00 0.28 -9.12
N LYS A 74 -0.88 0.04 -8.14
CA LYS A 74 -1.82 1.08 -7.70
C LYS A 74 -0.99 2.24 -7.11
N PRO A 75 -1.28 3.51 -7.43
CA PRO A 75 -0.51 4.65 -6.95
C PRO A 75 -0.84 5.00 -5.49
N ILE A 76 -0.63 4.04 -4.59
CA ILE A 76 -0.85 4.14 -3.14
C ILE A 76 0.45 3.76 -2.44
N ILE A 77 0.95 4.63 -1.57
CA ILE A 77 2.16 4.35 -0.78
C ILE A 77 1.79 3.47 0.42
N ASP A 78 2.56 2.43 0.71
CA ASP A 78 2.39 1.63 1.92
C ASP A 78 3.56 1.91 2.88
N LEU A 79 3.25 2.29 4.13
CA LEU A 79 4.25 2.61 5.16
C LEU A 79 4.05 1.74 6.40
N ASP A 80 5.15 1.15 6.88
CA ASP A 80 5.20 0.52 8.19
C ASP A 80 6.04 1.37 9.15
N LEU A 81 5.42 1.88 10.21
CA LEU A 81 6.12 2.44 11.36
C LEU A 81 6.55 1.30 12.27
N VAL A 82 7.85 1.11 12.45
CA VAL A 82 8.39 0.00 13.23
C VAL A 82 8.59 0.43 14.67
N ILE A 83 8.01 -0.31 15.61
CA ILE A 83 8.14 -0.10 17.06
C ILE A 83 8.81 -1.30 17.71
N LYS A 84 9.52 -1.09 18.81
CA LYS A 84 10.14 -2.20 19.56
C LYS A 84 9.08 -3.15 20.11
N ASP A 85 8.09 -2.61 20.81
CA ASP A 85 6.98 -3.33 21.44
C ASP A 85 5.80 -2.37 21.70
N LYS A 86 4.68 -2.87 22.23
CA LYS A 86 3.46 -2.08 22.47
C LYS A 86 3.45 -1.25 23.77
N SER A 87 4.57 -1.12 24.50
CA SER A 87 4.63 -0.38 25.78
C SER A 87 4.13 1.07 25.67
N ASN A 88 4.54 1.79 24.61
CA ASN A 88 4.15 3.17 24.35
C ASN A 88 2.99 3.31 23.35
N PHE A 89 2.27 2.24 23.04
CA PHE A 89 1.35 2.23 21.90
C PHE A 89 0.16 3.20 22.04
N LYS A 90 -0.34 3.41 23.26
CA LYS A 90 -1.39 4.42 23.52
C LYS A 90 -0.96 5.82 23.11
N GLU A 91 0.31 6.15 23.32
CA GLU A 91 0.86 7.45 22.99
C GLU A 91 1.07 7.61 21.49
N ILE A 92 1.50 6.54 20.81
CA ILE A 92 1.58 6.49 19.34
C ILE A 92 0.20 6.72 18.72
N ILE A 93 -0.85 6.04 19.21
CA ILE A 93 -2.23 6.25 18.76
C ILE A 93 -2.64 7.71 18.96
N ARG A 94 -2.32 8.31 20.11
CA ARG A 94 -2.64 9.72 20.41
C ARG A 94 -1.97 10.67 19.43
N ILE A 95 -0.68 10.48 19.15
CA ILE A 95 0.09 11.31 18.21
C ILE A 95 -0.44 11.15 16.78
N LEU A 96 -0.65 9.92 16.32
CA LEU A 96 -1.21 9.64 14.99
C LEU A 96 -2.62 10.20 14.84
N LYS A 97 -3.45 10.14 15.88
CA LYS A 97 -4.75 10.80 15.88
C LYS A 97 -4.63 12.31 15.69
N GLY A 98 -3.66 12.95 16.35
CA GLY A 98 -3.34 14.37 16.16
C GLY A 98 -2.87 14.70 14.73
N LEU A 99 -2.22 13.75 14.05
CA LEU A 99 -1.83 13.85 12.64
C LEU A 99 -2.97 13.48 11.67
N GLY A 100 -4.18 13.21 12.16
CA GLY A 100 -5.33 12.93 11.31
C GLY A 100 -5.49 11.45 10.93
N TYR A 101 -5.13 10.51 11.80
CA TYR A 101 -5.33 9.08 11.57
C TYR A 101 -6.26 8.42 12.61
N ASN A 102 -7.21 7.62 12.13
CA ASN A 102 -8.07 6.77 12.96
C ASN A 102 -7.42 5.40 13.17
N TYR A 103 -7.36 4.92 14.40
CA TYR A 103 -6.89 3.58 14.72
C TYR A 103 -7.97 2.53 14.40
N LEU A 104 -7.62 1.52 13.62
CA LEU A 104 -8.53 0.44 13.19
C LEU A 104 -8.30 -0.90 13.89
N GLY A 105 -7.27 -1.01 14.75
CA GLY A 105 -6.86 -2.31 15.28
C GLY A 105 -5.97 -3.10 14.31
N GLU A 106 -5.74 -4.36 14.65
CA GLU A 106 -4.89 -5.27 13.85
C GLU A 106 -5.56 -5.75 12.55
N MET A 107 -6.88 -5.58 12.41
CA MET A 107 -7.64 -5.98 11.21
C MET A 107 -7.35 -7.44 10.78
N GLY A 108 -7.17 -8.34 11.75
CA GLY A 108 -6.89 -9.76 11.53
C GLY A 108 -5.42 -10.11 11.26
N ILE A 109 -4.49 -9.14 11.27
CA ILE A 109 -3.05 -9.39 11.11
C ILE A 109 -2.30 -9.05 12.40
N VAL A 110 -1.94 -10.10 13.15
CA VAL A 110 -1.25 -9.98 14.44
C VAL A 110 0.01 -9.13 14.31
N SER A 111 0.19 -8.22 15.29
CA SER A 111 1.34 -7.30 15.36
C SER A 111 1.46 -6.30 14.19
N ARG A 112 0.37 -6.08 13.43
CA ARG A 112 0.26 -5.04 12.41
C ARG A 112 -1.01 -4.23 12.60
N ASP A 113 -0.90 -3.13 13.32
CA ASP A 113 -1.99 -2.22 13.61
C ASP A 113 -2.24 -1.25 12.45
N ALA A 114 -3.47 -1.20 11.94
CA ALA A 114 -3.85 -0.37 10.80
C ALA A 114 -4.39 1.00 11.23
N PHE A 115 -4.09 2.01 10.42
CA PHE A 115 -4.52 3.38 10.61
C PHE A 115 -5.15 3.94 9.32
N GLU A 116 -6.34 4.49 9.43
CA GLU A 116 -7.06 5.12 8.33
C GLU A 116 -6.84 6.63 8.33
N ARG A 117 -6.61 7.19 7.14
CA ARG A 117 -6.53 8.64 6.95
C ARG A 117 -7.91 9.26 7.15
N MET A 118 -8.01 10.27 8.01
CA MET A 118 -9.26 11.04 8.18
C MET A 118 -9.60 11.90 6.95
N SER A 119 -8.61 12.35 6.19
CA SER A 119 -8.81 13.10 4.95
C SER A 119 -7.55 13.11 4.08
N ASP A 120 -7.64 13.78 2.92
CA ASP A 120 -6.46 14.00 2.09
C ASP A 120 -5.40 14.93 2.70
N LEU A 121 -5.74 15.61 3.81
CA LEU A 121 -4.80 16.39 4.60
C LEU A 121 -3.99 15.54 5.58
N SER A 122 -4.28 14.25 5.76
CA SER A 122 -3.49 13.36 6.61
C SER A 122 -2.21 12.93 5.88
N PRO A 123 -0.99 13.10 6.46
CA PRO A 123 -0.74 13.62 7.81
C PRO A 123 -0.89 15.14 7.92
N ALA A 124 -1.64 15.58 8.93
CA ALA A 124 -1.85 16.98 9.26
C ALA A 124 -0.59 17.59 9.90
N ASP A 125 0.35 18.01 9.06
CA ASP A 125 1.64 18.60 9.46
C ASP A 125 1.60 20.11 9.73
N GLY A 126 0.40 20.70 9.66
CA GLY A 126 0.15 22.13 9.85
C GLY A 126 0.37 22.98 8.58
N SER A 127 0.85 22.39 7.48
CA SER A 127 1.09 23.12 6.23
C SER A 127 -0.17 23.26 5.35
N GLY A 128 -1.27 22.57 5.70
CA GLY A 128 -2.48 22.48 4.87
C GLY A 128 -2.28 21.71 3.56
N LYS A 129 -1.17 20.97 3.42
CA LYS A 129 -0.86 20.21 2.21
C LYS A 129 -1.74 18.97 2.11
N GLN A 130 -2.19 18.69 0.89
CA GLN A 130 -2.81 17.42 0.55
C GLN A 130 -1.74 16.37 0.22
N TRP A 131 -1.98 15.14 0.68
CA TRP A 131 -1.07 14.02 0.51
C TRP A 131 -1.66 12.98 -0.44
N PRO A 132 -0.84 12.37 -1.31
CA PRO A 132 -1.26 11.22 -2.09
C PRO A 132 -1.79 10.11 -1.18
N ARG A 133 -2.68 9.27 -1.72
CA ARG A 133 -3.19 8.10 -1.00
C ARG A 133 -2.06 7.24 -0.47
N HIS A 134 -2.20 6.83 0.78
CA HIS A 134 -1.27 5.92 1.42
C HIS A 134 -1.95 5.13 2.52
N HIS A 135 -1.42 3.93 2.78
CA HIS A 135 -1.74 3.14 3.96
C HIS A 135 -0.68 3.35 5.02
N LEU A 136 -1.12 3.34 6.27
CA LEU A 136 -0.25 3.48 7.43
C LEU A 136 -0.47 2.29 8.36
N TYR A 137 0.61 1.61 8.69
CA TYR A 137 0.63 0.53 9.66
C TYR A 137 1.64 0.84 10.76
N VAL A 138 1.36 0.38 11.99
CA VAL A 138 2.33 0.32 13.08
C VAL A 138 2.61 -1.16 13.35
N CYS A 139 3.87 -1.55 13.24
CA CYS A 139 4.31 -2.93 13.34
C CYS A 139 5.33 -3.10 14.46
N THR A 140 5.21 -4.18 15.25
CA THR A 140 6.32 -4.55 16.13
C THR A 140 7.50 -5.09 15.31
N GLN A 141 8.73 -4.87 15.76
CA GLN A 141 9.96 -5.23 15.05
C GLN A 141 10.04 -6.72 14.68
N ASP A 142 9.45 -7.58 15.51
CA ASP A 142 9.44 -9.04 15.33
C ASP A 142 8.15 -9.55 14.68
N GLY A 143 7.20 -8.65 14.43
CA GLY A 143 5.86 -8.92 13.95
C GLY A 143 5.84 -9.53 12.55
N ILE A 144 4.93 -10.47 12.35
CA ILE A 144 4.87 -11.22 11.08
C ILE A 144 4.43 -10.34 9.90
N GLY A 145 3.58 -9.34 10.14
CA GLY A 145 3.15 -8.38 9.13
C GLY A 145 4.33 -7.60 8.53
N LEU A 146 5.23 -7.10 9.39
CA LEU A 146 6.45 -6.40 8.96
C LEU A 146 7.37 -7.33 8.16
N LYS A 147 7.64 -8.54 8.68
CA LYS A 147 8.48 -9.52 7.99
C LYS A 147 7.93 -9.88 6.62
N ASN A 148 6.61 -10.02 6.50
CA ASN A 148 5.94 -10.31 5.23
C ASN A 148 6.18 -9.18 4.22
N HIS A 149 5.89 -7.94 4.63
CA HIS A 149 6.09 -6.76 3.80
C HIS A 149 7.55 -6.61 3.33
N ILE A 150 8.52 -6.69 4.24
CA ILE A 150 9.95 -6.52 3.94
C ILE A 150 10.45 -7.63 3.02
N ARG A 151 10.19 -8.91 3.36
CA ARG A 151 10.72 -10.04 2.56
C ARG A 151 10.15 -10.05 1.15
N PHE A 152 8.85 -9.78 0.99
CA PHE A 152 8.27 -9.70 -0.35
C PHE A 152 8.88 -8.57 -1.18
N ARG A 153 9.01 -7.37 -0.59
CA ARG A 153 9.68 -6.23 -1.24
C ARG A 153 11.11 -6.56 -1.64
N ASP A 154 11.90 -7.08 -0.71
CA ASP A 154 13.33 -7.30 -0.92
C ASP A 154 13.59 -8.43 -1.93
N TYR A 155 12.72 -9.44 -1.96
CA TYR A 155 12.75 -10.43 -3.03
C TYR A 155 12.47 -9.79 -4.39
N LEU A 156 11.43 -8.98 -4.53
CA LEU A 156 11.14 -8.30 -5.79
C LEU A 156 12.29 -7.38 -6.23
N ARG A 157 12.90 -6.64 -5.29
CA ARG A 157 14.05 -5.76 -5.58
C ARG A 157 15.28 -6.52 -6.09
N SER A 158 15.43 -7.79 -5.74
CA SER A 158 16.54 -8.64 -6.18
C SER A 158 16.23 -9.50 -7.41
N HIS A 159 14.99 -9.50 -7.90
CA HIS A 159 14.53 -10.36 -9.01
C HIS A 159 13.74 -9.54 -10.07
N PRO A 160 14.44 -8.82 -10.97
CA PRO A 160 13.80 -7.96 -11.98
C PRO A 160 12.82 -8.71 -12.91
N GLU A 161 13.07 -9.98 -13.19
CA GLU A 161 12.17 -10.83 -13.97
C GLU A 161 10.83 -11.06 -13.27
N ILE A 162 10.85 -11.22 -11.95
CA ILE A 162 9.64 -11.39 -11.12
C ILE A 162 8.89 -10.06 -11.01
N VAL A 163 9.58 -8.92 -11.05
CA VAL A 163 8.95 -7.59 -11.14
C VAL A 163 8.12 -7.46 -12.41
N ILE A 164 8.64 -7.92 -13.55
CA ILE A 164 7.94 -7.90 -14.84
C ILE A 164 6.73 -8.84 -14.81
N GLU A 165 6.90 -10.06 -14.31
CA GLU A 165 5.82 -11.05 -14.21
C GLU A 165 4.69 -10.53 -13.31
N TYR A 166 5.04 -10.03 -12.12
CA TYR A 166 4.06 -9.51 -11.18
C TYR A 166 3.36 -8.23 -11.68
N GLY A 167 4.10 -7.35 -12.37
CA GLY A 167 3.55 -6.16 -13.00
C GLY A 167 2.53 -6.51 -14.10
N THR A 168 2.84 -7.50 -14.93
CA THR A 168 1.96 -8.02 -15.97
C THR A 168 0.68 -8.60 -15.37
N LEU A 169 0.82 -9.50 -14.39
CA LEU A 169 -0.32 -10.10 -13.68
C LEU A 169 -1.26 -9.04 -13.11
N LYS A 170 -0.73 -8.03 -12.40
CA LYS A 170 -1.57 -6.96 -11.82
C LYS A 170 -2.27 -6.14 -12.90
N THR A 171 -1.60 -5.87 -14.01
CA THR A 171 -2.18 -5.11 -15.12
C THR A 171 -3.33 -5.89 -15.78
N GLU A 172 -3.17 -7.20 -15.96
CA GLU A 172 -4.22 -8.07 -16.49
C GLU A 172 -5.41 -8.21 -15.53
N LEU A 173 -5.14 -8.39 -14.24
CA LEU A 173 -6.19 -8.47 -13.21
C LEU A 173 -6.96 -7.15 -13.09
N ALA A 174 -6.29 -6.00 -13.17
CA ALA A 174 -6.94 -4.69 -13.16
C ALA A 174 -7.89 -4.51 -14.37
N LYS A 175 -7.50 -4.98 -15.55
CA LYS A 175 -8.36 -4.98 -16.74
C LYS A 175 -9.53 -5.96 -16.62
N LYS A 176 -9.32 -7.11 -15.98
CA LYS A 176 -10.34 -8.16 -15.81
C LYS A 176 -11.35 -7.81 -14.72
N TYR A 177 -10.90 -7.17 -13.65
CA TYR A 177 -11.68 -6.84 -12.46
C TYR A 177 -11.60 -5.34 -12.13
N PRO A 178 -11.99 -4.44 -13.06
CA PRO A 178 -11.80 -3.01 -12.87
C PRO A 178 -12.58 -2.47 -11.68
N PHE A 179 -13.73 -3.05 -11.31
CA PHE A 179 -14.55 -2.56 -10.17
C PHE A 179 -14.72 -3.61 -9.06
N ASP A 180 -13.93 -4.68 -9.09
CA ASP A 180 -13.96 -5.77 -8.12
C ASP A 180 -12.58 -5.92 -7.47
N ILE A 181 -12.37 -5.12 -6.42
CA ILE A 181 -11.11 -5.12 -5.68
C ILE A 181 -10.81 -6.47 -5.02
N ASP A 182 -11.84 -7.21 -4.61
CA ASP A 182 -11.69 -8.49 -3.94
C ASP A 182 -11.16 -9.54 -4.93
N SER A 183 -11.75 -9.63 -6.13
CA SER A 183 -11.24 -10.51 -7.19
C SER A 183 -9.84 -10.11 -7.68
N TYR A 184 -9.51 -8.81 -7.71
CA TYR A 184 -8.15 -8.34 -8.00
C TYR A 184 -7.14 -8.78 -6.93
N ILE A 185 -7.52 -8.74 -5.64
CA ILE A 185 -6.66 -9.17 -4.54
C ILE A 185 -6.50 -10.70 -4.55
N ASP A 186 -7.59 -11.43 -4.75
CA ASP A 186 -7.59 -12.90 -4.82
C ASP A 186 -6.70 -13.40 -5.97
N GLY A 187 -6.88 -12.83 -7.17
CA GLY A 187 -6.16 -13.26 -8.38
C GLY A 187 -4.63 -13.14 -8.32
N LYS A 188 -4.08 -12.35 -7.39
CA LYS A 188 -2.62 -12.25 -7.17
C LYS A 188 -2.13 -12.98 -5.92
N THR A 189 -3.04 -13.56 -5.13
CA THR A 189 -2.70 -14.18 -3.84
C THR A 189 -1.76 -15.36 -4.01
N ASP A 190 -2.05 -16.29 -4.93
CA ASP A 190 -1.19 -17.47 -5.15
C ASP A 190 0.22 -17.08 -5.63
N PHE A 191 0.33 -16.04 -6.46
CA PHE A 191 1.62 -15.50 -6.86
C PHE A 191 2.43 -15.02 -5.65
N ILE A 192 1.83 -14.17 -4.80
CA ILE A 192 2.48 -13.64 -3.59
C ILE A 192 2.92 -14.78 -2.66
N ILE A 193 2.04 -15.75 -2.41
CA ILE A 193 2.34 -16.91 -1.58
C ILE A 193 3.51 -17.73 -2.14
N SER A 194 3.56 -17.95 -3.46
CA SER A 194 4.65 -18.69 -4.09
C SER A 194 6.02 -18.01 -3.89
N ILE A 195 6.04 -16.67 -3.89
CA ILE A 195 7.26 -15.90 -3.62
C ILE A 195 7.63 -15.98 -2.14
N LEU A 196 6.68 -15.79 -1.23
CA LEU A 196 6.94 -15.86 0.20
C LEU A 196 7.46 -17.24 0.63
N ALA A 197 6.94 -18.32 0.05
CA ALA A 197 7.41 -19.68 0.27
C ALA A 197 8.90 -19.84 -0.10
N LYS A 198 9.33 -19.29 -1.25
CA LYS A 198 10.74 -19.29 -1.67
C LYS A 198 11.65 -18.47 -0.74
N ASN A 199 11.08 -17.60 0.10
CA ASN A 199 11.80 -16.70 1.01
C ASN A 199 11.71 -17.12 2.48
N GLY A 200 11.54 -18.42 2.73
CA GLY A 200 11.64 -19.01 4.07
C GLY A 200 10.52 -18.59 5.02
N PHE A 201 9.31 -18.38 4.50
CA PHE A 201 8.11 -18.38 5.33
C PHE A 201 7.60 -19.80 5.54
N ASP A 202 7.25 -20.12 6.78
CA ASP A 202 6.70 -21.43 7.13
C ASP A 202 5.29 -21.59 6.56
N ASP A 203 4.92 -22.84 6.23
CA ASP A 203 3.63 -23.17 5.60
C ASP A 203 2.42 -22.67 6.40
N GLU A 204 2.48 -22.71 7.73
CA GLU A 204 1.42 -22.20 8.60
C GLU A 204 1.20 -20.70 8.42
N ILE A 205 2.29 -19.92 8.31
CA ILE A 205 2.21 -18.48 8.09
C ILE A 205 1.66 -18.20 6.69
N LEU A 206 2.07 -18.96 5.67
CA LEU A 206 1.57 -18.81 4.32
C LEU A 206 0.07 -19.08 4.23
N GLN A 207 -0.44 -20.11 4.93
CA GLN A 207 -1.87 -20.39 4.99
C GLN A 207 -2.64 -19.24 5.66
N ASN A 208 -2.10 -18.68 6.75
CA ASN A 208 -2.71 -17.53 7.41
C ASN A 208 -2.75 -16.29 6.50
N ILE A 209 -1.67 -16.00 5.76
CA ILE A 209 -1.64 -14.88 4.79
C ILE A 209 -2.66 -15.11 3.68
N LYS A 210 -2.76 -16.33 3.16
CA LYS A 210 -3.75 -16.69 2.13
C LYS A 210 -5.17 -16.49 2.63
N GLN A 211 -5.47 -16.93 3.85
CA GLN A 211 -6.78 -16.74 4.48
C GLN A 211 -7.10 -15.26 4.71
N GLN A 212 -6.13 -14.43 5.11
CA GLN A 212 -6.32 -12.99 5.30
C GLN A 212 -6.65 -12.26 3.98
N ASN A 213 -5.98 -12.61 2.89
CA ASN A 213 -6.26 -12.05 1.57
C ASN A 213 -7.66 -12.45 1.07
N ILE A 214 -8.10 -13.68 1.38
CA ILE A 214 -9.45 -14.18 1.04
C ILE A 214 -10.51 -13.58 1.97
N ALA A 215 -10.25 -13.41 3.26
CA ALA A 215 -11.22 -12.93 4.25
C ALA A 215 -11.64 -11.46 4.03
N SER A 216 -10.80 -10.68 3.36
CA SER A 216 -11.15 -9.32 2.87
C SER A 216 -12.44 -9.34 2.01
N LYS A 217 -12.69 -10.45 1.29
CA LYS A 217 -13.91 -10.71 0.50
C LYS A 217 -15.20 -10.76 1.33
N ASN A 218 -15.12 -11.12 2.61
CA ASN A 218 -16.29 -11.33 3.47
C ASN A 218 -16.60 -10.14 4.39
N ALA A 219 -15.65 -9.21 4.59
CA ALA A 219 -15.88 -7.98 5.34
C ALA A 219 -16.66 -6.93 4.53
N SER A 220 -16.54 -6.97 3.20
CA SER A 220 -17.25 -6.11 2.24
C SER A 220 -18.76 -6.40 2.12
N ILE A 221 -19.27 -7.49 2.74
CA ILE A 221 -20.65 -7.99 2.59
C ILE A 221 -21.56 -7.57 3.76
N LYS A 222 -21.06 -6.96 4.84
CA LYS A 222 -21.96 -6.46 5.89
C LYS A 222 -22.57 -5.11 5.47
N PRO A 223 -23.89 -5.02 5.21
CA PRO A 223 -24.53 -3.73 5.06
C PRO A 223 -24.54 -3.04 6.43
N HIS A 224 -24.15 -1.76 6.43
CA HIS A 224 -24.52 -0.84 7.51
C HIS A 224 -26.04 -0.66 7.53
#